data_AF-A0A961WHD2-F1
#
_entry.id   AF-A0A961WHD2-F1
#
_cell.length_a   1.000
_cell.length_b   1.000
_cell.length_c   1.000
_cell.angle_alpha   90.00
_cell.angle_beta   90.00
_cell.angle_gamma   90.00
#
_symmetry.space_group_name_H-M   'P 1'
#
loop_
_entity.id
_entity.type
_entity.pdbx_description
1 polymer ?
#
loop_
_entity_poly.entity_id
_entity_poly.type
_entity_poly.pdbx_seq_one_letter_code
_entity_poly.pdbx_strand_id
1 'polypeptide(L)'
;DFKMEKAIIARRVKQMEAEGVRFHCNAHVGKDITVKSLEEKHDALLLTCGSEHPFDFFASTPGRDLDGIHYAMDFLPQQNRRVAGETLAQGTHEILATGKHVIVIGGGDTGSDCIGTSIRQGAKSVTQLEIMPKPPVKENKAMNWPNWPLKLRVSSSQAEGATTEYQISTVGFEGENGKVTKLKFVRVDDKLKPIPGTEGALDADLVLFAMGFSGPVESDVVKELSLPVVARGRFKGIDGDEESYRIPGHDNLFVAGDMRRGQSLVVWAIREGRQAANAIDKALMGATLLPR
;
A
#
# COMPACT_ATOMS: atom_id res chain seq x y z
N ASP A 1 -13.77 -7.42 -11.12
CA ASP A 1 -12.84 -6.33 -10.77
C ASP A 1 -13.28 -5.04 -11.45
N PHE A 2 -12.87 -3.86 -10.97
CA PHE A 2 -13.27 -2.58 -11.61
C PHE A 2 -12.08 -1.71 -12.08
N LYS A 3 -10.84 -2.00 -11.66
CA LYS A 3 -9.62 -1.34 -12.18
C LYS A 3 -8.73 -2.29 -12.99
N MET A 4 -8.46 -3.48 -12.46
CA MET A 4 -7.56 -4.46 -13.08
C MET A 4 -8.18 -5.85 -12.98
N GLU A 5 -8.48 -6.47 -14.12
CA GLU A 5 -9.05 -7.81 -14.17
C GLU A 5 -8.00 -8.88 -13.85
N LYS A 6 -8.34 -9.83 -12.98
CA LYS A 6 -7.44 -10.95 -12.61
C LYS A 6 -6.96 -11.77 -13.83
N ALA A 7 -7.76 -11.86 -14.90
CA ALA A 7 -7.40 -12.57 -16.12
C ALA A 7 -6.13 -12.02 -16.80
N ILE A 8 -5.88 -10.71 -16.68
CA ILE A 8 -4.68 -10.05 -17.24
C ILE A 8 -3.44 -10.51 -16.48
N ILE A 9 -3.53 -10.58 -15.15
CA ILE A 9 -2.46 -11.07 -14.27
C ILE A 9 -2.20 -12.55 -14.55
N ALA A 10 -3.26 -13.37 -14.59
CA ALA A 10 -3.16 -14.80 -14.87
C ALA A 10 -2.49 -15.09 -16.22
N ARG A 11 -2.77 -14.28 -17.25
CA ARG A 11 -2.09 -14.39 -18.55
C ARG A 11 -0.59 -14.12 -18.43
N ARG A 12 -0.18 -13.13 -17.64
CA ARG A 12 1.24 -12.80 -17.46
C ARG A 12 1.99 -13.88 -16.67
N VAL A 13 1.35 -14.46 -15.65
CA VAL A 13 1.91 -15.60 -14.89
C VAL A 13 2.12 -16.80 -15.82
N LYS A 14 1.11 -17.18 -16.61
CA LYS A 14 1.23 -18.29 -17.58
C LYS A 14 2.35 -18.08 -18.60
N GLN A 15 2.54 -16.84 -19.05
CA GLN A 15 3.67 -16.52 -19.92
C GLN A 15 5.01 -16.79 -19.23
N MET A 16 5.19 -16.32 -17.99
CA MET A 16 6.43 -16.53 -17.24
C MET A 16 6.69 -18.01 -16.95
N GLU A 17 5.63 -18.78 -16.65
CA GLU A 17 5.73 -20.24 -16.50
C GLU A 17 6.19 -20.93 -17.79
N ALA A 18 5.64 -20.52 -18.94
CA ALA A 18 6.05 -21.04 -20.25
C ALA A 18 7.50 -20.65 -20.61
N GLU A 19 7.99 -19.53 -20.10
CA GLU A 19 9.39 -19.08 -20.20
C GLU A 19 10.32 -19.83 -19.22
N GLY A 20 9.79 -20.68 -18.33
CA GLY A 20 10.54 -21.54 -17.43
C GLY A 20 10.57 -21.10 -15.97
N VAL A 21 9.90 -20.00 -15.61
CA VAL A 21 9.79 -19.55 -14.22
C VAL A 21 8.92 -20.51 -13.41
N ARG A 22 9.38 -20.90 -12.22
CA ARG A 22 8.62 -21.73 -11.29
C ARG A 22 8.11 -20.90 -10.14
N PHE A 23 6.79 -20.93 -9.90
CA PHE A 23 6.16 -20.25 -8.77
C PHE A 23 5.90 -21.24 -7.62
N HIS A 24 6.51 -21.00 -6.48
CA HIS A 24 6.26 -21.73 -5.24
C HIS A 24 5.34 -20.89 -4.34
N CYS A 25 4.03 -21.17 -4.40
CA CYS A 25 3.03 -20.49 -3.59
C CYS A 25 2.94 -21.08 -2.17
N ASN A 26 2.35 -20.33 -1.23
CA ASN A 26 2.23 -20.73 0.19
C ASN A 26 3.58 -21.04 0.85
N ALA A 27 4.61 -20.26 0.50
CA ALA A 27 5.98 -20.41 0.97
C ALA A 27 6.48 -19.08 1.53
N HIS A 28 6.27 -18.84 2.82
CA HIS A 28 6.69 -17.60 3.45
C HIS A 28 8.18 -17.66 3.80
N VAL A 29 9.02 -16.96 3.04
CA VAL A 29 10.46 -16.85 3.33
C VAL A 29 10.67 -15.99 4.58
N GLY A 30 11.51 -16.45 5.52
CA GLY A 30 11.67 -15.85 6.84
C GLY A 30 10.74 -16.45 7.92
N LYS A 31 9.84 -17.36 7.55
CA LYS A 31 8.97 -18.11 8.49
C LYS A 31 8.93 -19.60 8.20
N ASP A 32 8.42 -19.97 7.03
CA ASP A 32 8.28 -21.37 6.60
C ASP A 32 9.59 -21.89 5.99
N ILE A 33 10.35 -20.99 5.36
CA ILE A 33 11.60 -21.27 4.67
C ILE A 33 12.64 -20.24 5.11
N THR A 34 13.82 -20.70 5.54
CA THR A 34 14.91 -19.79 5.93
C THR A 34 15.61 -19.23 4.71
N VAL A 35 15.98 -17.95 4.75
CA VAL A 35 16.72 -17.30 3.67
C VAL A 35 18.08 -17.96 3.46
N LYS A 36 18.75 -18.34 4.56
CA LYS A 36 20.02 -19.06 4.51
C LYS A 36 19.95 -20.35 3.69
N SER A 37 18.85 -21.11 3.81
CA SER A 37 18.67 -22.34 3.03
C SER A 37 18.50 -22.08 1.54
N LEU A 38 18.04 -20.89 1.16
CA LEU A 38 17.94 -20.45 -0.23
C LEU A 38 19.30 -19.98 -0.73
N GLU A 39 20.07 -19.26 0.08
CA GLU A 39 21.43 -18.80 -0.27
C GLU A 39 22.37 -19.95 -0.58
N GLU A 40 22.26 -21.06 0.17
CA GLU A 40 23.08 -22.26 -0.05
C GLU A 40 22.72 -23.01 -1.35
N LYS A 41 21.52 -22.81 -1.90
CA LYS A 41 20.99 -23.57 -3.04
C LYS A 41 21.01 -22.79 -4.36
N HIS A 42 21.28 -21.49 -4.33
CA HIS A 42 21.16 -20.62 -5.50
C HIS A 42 22.36 -19.68 -5.61
N ASP A 43 22.82 -19.45 -6.83
CA ASP A 43 23.95 -18.55 -7.11
C ASP A 43 23.62 -17.07 -6.86
N ALA A 44 22.34 -16.70 -6.88
CA ALA A 44 21.85 -15.36 -6.59
C ALA A 44 20.42 -15.38 -6.03
N LEU A 45 20.12 -14.46 -5.11
CA LEU A 45 18.78 -14.22 -4.59
C LEU A 45 18.38 -12.75 -4.74
N LEU A 46 17.17 -12.52 -5.25
CA LEU A 46 16.58 -11.18 -5.38
C LEU A 46 15.37 -11.03 -4.45
N LEU A 47 15.49 -10.17 -3.45
CA LEU A 47 14.43 -9.86 -2.50
C LEU A 47 13.44 -8.84 -3.10
N THR A 48 12.16 -9.23 -3.16
CA THR A 48 11.06 -8.43 -3.73
C THR A 48 9.79 -8.50 -2.87
N CYS A 49 9.96 -8.58 -1.54
CA CYS A 49 8.89 -8.80 -0.55
C CYS A 49 7.98 -7.58 -0.31
N GLY A 50 8.11 -6.52 -1.11
CA GLY A 50 7.30 -5.32 -1.00
C GLY A 50 7.55 -4.47 0.25
N SER A 51 6.62 -3.55 0.52
CA SER A 51 6.60 -2.65 1.67
C SER A 51 5.25 -2.79 2.36
N GLU A 52 5.08 -3.82 3.19
CA GLU A 52 3.76 -4.19 3.73
C GLU A 52 3.45 -3.61 5.11
N HIS A 53 4.41 -2.96 5.79
CA HIS A 53 4.15 -2.38 7.11
C HIS A 53 3.25 -1.14 6.98
N PRO A 54 2.01 -1.14 7.50
CA PRO A 54 1.08 -0.03 7.30
C PRO A 54 1.52 1.23 8.07
N PHE A 55 1.13 2.40 7.56
CA PHE A 55 1.12 3.61 8.37
C PHE A 55 -0.10 3.63 9.29
N ASP A 56 0.14 3.81 10.59
CA ASP A 56 -0.92 4.13 11.56
C ASP A 56 -0.50 5.31 12.45
N PHE A 57 -0.92 6.51 12.06
CA PHE A 57 -0.75 7.71 12.87
C PHE A 57 -1.75 7.78 14.04
N PHE A 58 -2.76 6.90 14.05
CA PHE A 58 -3.88 6.90 14.99
C PHE A 58 -3.82 5.72 15.97
N ALA A 59 -2.70 4.98 16.00
CA ALA A 59 -2.52 3.83 16.87
C ALA A 59 -2.76 4.16 18.37
N SER A 60 -2.45 5.39 18.77
CA SER A 60 -2.63 5.88 20.15
C SER A 60 -3.87 6.77 20.33
N THR A 61 -4.72 6.88 19.31
CA THR A 61 -5.92 7.72 19.34
C THR A 61 -7.01 7.07 20.21
N PRO A 62 -7.72 7.84 21.07
CA PRO A 62 -8.81 7.29 21.87
C PRO A 62 -9.87 6.59 21.02
N GLY A 63 -10.29 5.39 21.44
CA GLY A 63 -11.29 4.56 20.75
C GLY A 63 -10.76 3.79 19.53
N ARG A 64 -9.44 3.75 19.31
CA ARG A 64 -8.79 3.03 18.20
C ARG A 64 -9.06 1.52 18.19
N ASP A 65 -9.36 0.95 19.35
CA ASP A 65 -9.63 -0.46 19.61
C ASP A 65 -11.09 -0.88 19.35
N LEU A 66 -11.96 0.06 19.03
CA LEU A 66 -13.36 -0.22 18.66
C LEU A 66 -13.45 -1.05 17.38
N ASP A 67 -14.40 -1.99 17.35
CA ASP A 67 -14.73 -2.74 16.14
C ASP A 67 -15.28 -1.82 15.04
N GLY A 68 -14.97 -2.13 13.79
CA GLY A 68 -15.25 -1.30 12.62
C GLY A 68 -14.11 -0.38 12.20
N ILE A 69 -12.96 -0.37 12.87
CA ILE A 69 -11.76 0.40 12.48
C ILE A 69 -10.69 -0.55 11.95
N HIS A 70 -10.41 -0.48 10.65
CA HIS A 70 -9.55 -1.44 9.95
C HIS A 70 -8.54 -0.77 9.02
N TYR A 71 -7.44 -1.46 8.72
CA TYR A 71 -6.59 -1.06 7.61
C TYR A 71 -7.27 -1.39 6.28
N ALA A 72 -6.95 -0.61 5.24
CA ALA A 72 -7.45 -0.90 3.89
C ALA A 72 -7.09 -2.32 3.43
N MET A 73 -5.92 -2.83 3.83
CA MET A 73 -5.47 -4.18 3.48
C MET A 73 -6.17 -5.30 4.23
N ASP A 74 -6.93 -5.01 5.28
CA ASP A 74 -7.81 -6.01 5.91
C ASP A 74 -9.10 -6.17 5.09
N PHE A 75 -9.50 -5.10 4.39
CA PHE A 75 -10.77 -5.00 3.66
C PHE A 75 -10.67 -5.39 2.19
N LEU A 76 -9.73 -4.79 1.43
CA LEU A 76 -9.63 -4.93 -0.02
C LEU A 76 -9.36 -6.37 -0.49
N PRO A 77 -8.44 -7.16 0.14
CA PRO A 77 -8.23 -8.54 -0.26
C PRO A 77 -9.47 -9.42 -0.10
N GLN A 78 -10.31 -9.16 0.90
CA GLN A 78 -11.57 -9.90 1.06
C GLN A 78 -12.48 -9.67 -0.15
N GLN A 79 -12.60 -8.44 -0.62
CA GLN A 79 -13.39 -8.15 -1.82
C GLN A 79 -12.82 -8.83 -3.07
N ASN A 80 -11.49 -8.79 -3.25
CA ASN A 80 -10.84 -9.46 -4.40
C ASN A 80 -11.09 -10.97 -4.41
N ARG A 81 -11.17 -11.60 -3.23
CA ARG A 81 -11.54 -13.03 -3.09
C ARG A 81 -13.00 -13.26 -3.44
N ARG A 82 -13.92 -12.45 -2.90
CA ARG A 82 -15.37 -12.53 -3.22
C ARG A 82 -15.63 -12.41 -4.72
N VAL A 83 -15.01 -11.44 -5.39
CA VAL A 83 -15.13 -11.22 -6.84
C VAL A 83 -14.62 -12.42 -7.65
N ALA A 84 -13.60 -13.11 -7.16
CA ALA A 84 -13.04 -14.29 -7.81
C ALA A 84 -13.75 -15.60 -7.45
N GLY A 85 -14.78 -15.55 -6.59
CA GLY A 85 -15.43 -16.76 -6.07
C GLY A 85 -14.55 -17.57 -5.11
N GLU A 86 -13.49 -16.97 -4.56
CA GLU A 86 -12.61 -17.60 -3.58
C GLU A 86 -13.22 -17.48 -2.18
N THR A 87 -13.15 -18.55 -1.38
CA THR A 87 -13.54 -18.52 0.03
C THR A 87 -12.54 -17.73 0.86
N LEU A 88 -13.03 -16.98 1.84
CA LEU A 88 -12.18 -16.38 2.86
C LEU A 88 -11.57 -17.48 3.74
N ALA A 89 -10.37 -17.23 4.27
CA ALA A 89 -9.72 -18.18 5.17
C ALA A 89 -10.58 -18.38 6.43
N GLN A 90 -10.56 -19.59 6.99
CA GLN A 90 -11.31 -19.91 8.20
C GLN A 90 -10.92 -18.97 9.35
N GLY A 91 -11.92 -18.42 10.04
CA GLY A 91 -11.70 -17.47 11.14
C GLY A 91 -11.40 -16.04 10.72
N THR A 92 -11.41 -15.72 9.43
CA THR A 92 -11.27 -14.33 8.96
C THR A 92 -12.47 -13.50 9.41
N HIS A 93 -12.23 -12.38 10.08
CA HIS A 93 -13.27 -11.42 10.41
C HIS A 93 -13.79 -10.74 9.13
N GLU A 94 -15.07 -10.91 8.82
CA GLU A 94 -15.65 -10.34 7.60
C GLU A 94 -15.88 -8.84 7.72
N ILE A 95 -15.31 -8.10 6.77
CA ILE A 95 -15.47 -6.65 6.67
C ILE A 95 -16.30 -6.34 5.43
N LEU A 96 -17.49 -5.79 5.66
CA LEU A 96 -18.46 -5.35 4.64
C LEU A 96 -18.90 -3.92 4.92
N ALA A 97 -19.10 -3.16 3.85
CA ALA A 97 -19.57 -1.77 3.87
C ALA A 97 -21.08 -1.62 3.67
N THR A 98 -21.80 -2.70 3.38
CA THR A 98 -23.25 -2.67 3.09
C THR A 98 -24.04 -1.99 4.20
N GLY A 99 -24.81 -0.95 3.83
CA GLY A 99 -25.65 -0.19 4.76
C GLY A 99 -24.91 0.70 5.77
N LYS A 100 -23.58 0.80 5.69
CA LYS A 100 -22.73 1.53 6.65
C LYS A 100 -22.38 2.94 6.20
N HIS A 101 -22.16 3.84 7.15
CA HIS A 101 -21.43 5.09 6.97
C HIS A 101 -19.93 4.79 6.98
N VAL A 102 -19.30 4.84 5.81
CA VAL A 102 -17.88 4.50 5.65
C VAL A 102 -17.03 5.75 5.62
N ILE A 103 -15.99 5.79 6.45
CA ILE A 103 -14.95 6.81 6.41
C ILE A 103 -13.65 6.20 5.87
N VAL A 104 -13.07 6.82 4.84
CA VAL A 104 -11.78 6.41 4.26
C VAL A 104 -10.75 7.50 4.55
N ILE A 105 -9.70 7.17 5.30
CA ILE A 105 -8.62 8.12 5.61
C ILE A 105 -7.45 7.90 4.65
N GLY A 106 -7.20 8.89 3.78
CA GLY A 106 -6.11 8.85 2.81
C GLY A 106 -6.55 9.17 1.38
N GLY A 107 -5.78 10.03 0.71
CA GLY A 107 -6.02 10.53 -0.65
C GLY A 107 -5.55 9.66 -1.82
N GLY A 108 -4.81 8.59 -1.56
CA GLY A 108 -4.10 7.80 -2.58
C GLY A 108 -4.97 6.78 -3.33
N ASP A 109 -4.31 5.97 -4.17
CA ASP A 109 -4.95 4.90 -4.95
C ASP A 109 -5.67 3.87 -4.07
N THR A 110 -5.04 3.47 -2.95
CA THR A 110 -5.65 2.59 -1.95
C THR A 110 -6.96 3.17 -1.39
N GLY A 111 -7.00 4.49 -1.17
CA GLY A 111 -8.21 5.18 -0.71
C GLY A 111 -9.30 5.15 -1.77
N SER A 112 -8.92 5.42 -3.02
CA SER A 112 -9.82 5.29 -4.18
C SER A 112 -10.40 3.86 -4.32
N ASP A 113 -9.63 2.83 -4.02
CA ASP A 113 -10.10 1.43 -4.06
C ASP A 113 -11.05 1.10 -2.91
N CYS A 114 -10.77 1.59 -1.70
CA CYS A 114 -11.68 1.47 -0.56
C CYS A 114 -13.03 2.14 -0.87
N ILE A 115 -13.01 3.33 -1.45
CA ILE A 115 -14.21 4.07 -1.85
C ILE A 115 -15.02 3.27 -2.87
N GLY A 116 -14.39 2.88 -3.99
CA GLY A 116 -15.08 2.19 -5.08
C GLY A 116 -15.64 0.84 -4.65
N THR A 117 -14.95 0.13 -3.75
CA THR A 117 -15.43 -1.10 -3.15
C THR A 117 -16.62 -0.87 -2.22
N SER A 118 -16.54 0.15 -1.35
CA SER A 118 -17.58 0.46 -0.38
C SER A 118 -18.89 0.86 -1.06
N ILE A 119 -18.82 1.68 -2.11
CA ILE A 119 -19.99 2.07 -2.92
C ILE A 119 -20.62 0.83 -3.57
N ARG A 120 -19.83 -0.04 -4.20
CA ARG A 120 -20.32 -1.26 -4.87
C ARG A 120 -20.90 -2.29 -3.91
N GLN A 121 -20.46 -2.30 -2.66
CA GLN A 121 -21.06 -3.11 -1.59
C GLN A 121 -22.36 -2.52 -1.04
N GLY A 122 -22.77 -1.32 -1.49
CA GLY A 122 -24.00 -0.67 -1.05
C GLY A 122 -23.86 0.08 0.28
N ALA A 123 -22.73 0.76 0.50
CA ALA A 123 -22.57 1.68 1.62
C ALA A 123 -23.67 2.76 1.64
N LYS A 124 -24.10 3.16 2.84
CA LYS A 124 -25.10 4.22 3.03
C LYS A 124 -24.51 5.60 2.70
N SER A 125 -23.25 5.82 3.06
CA SER A 125 -22.45 6.96 2.62
C SER A 125 -20.98 6.61 2.62
N VAL A 126 -20.19 7.29 1.79
CA VAL A 126 -18.72 7.17 1.80
C VAL A 126 -18.10 8.56 1.87
N THR A 127 -17.35 8.82 2.93
CA THR A 127 -16.64 10.08 3.13
C THR A 127 -15.14 9.83 3.16
N GLN A 128 -14.39 10.54 2.35
CA GLN A 128 -12.94 10.51 2.33
C GLN A 128 -12.37 11.70 3.10
N LEU A 129 -11.41 11.44 3.97
CA LEU A 129 -10.68 12.47 4.71
C LEU A 129 -9.29 12.67 4.10
N GLU A 130 -9.00 13.91 3.74
CA GLU A 130 -7.70 14.38 3.26
C GLU A 130 -7.15 15.47 4.19
N ILE A 131 -5.95 15.27 4.70
CA ILE A 131 -5.31 16.24 5.60
C ILE A 131 -4.80 17.46 4.83
N MET A 132 -4.49 17.30 3.54
CA MET A 132 -3.98 18.35 2.68
C MET A 132 -5.09 19.32 2.22
N PRO A 133 -4.74 20.58 1.86
CA PRO A 133 -5.66 21.51 1.22
C PRO A 133 -6.20 20.97 -0.09
N LYS A 134 -7.43 21.37 -0.42
CA LYS A 134 -8.07 21.04 -1.69
C LYS A 134 -7.20 21.57 -2.84
N PRO A 135 -6.69 20.69 -3.72
CA PRO A 135 -5.88 21.14 -4.84
C PRO A 135 -6.69 22.04 -5.79
N PRO A 136 -6.05 22.95 -6.54
CA PRO A 136 -6.74 23.82 -7.46
C PRO A 136 -7.38 23.02 -8.60
N VAL A 137 -8.58 23.41 -9.03
CA VAL A 137 -9.30 22.74 -10.14
C VAL A 137 -8.50 22.81 -11.45
N LYS A 138 -7.79 23.91 -11.67
CA LYS A 138 -6.92 24.13 -12.82
C LYS A 138 -5.47 24.30 -12.36
N GLU A 139 -4.56 23.57 -12.98
CA GLU A 139 -3.13 23.69 -12.73
C GLU A 139 -2.57 25.04 -13.21
N ASN A 140 -1.55 25.55 -12.51
CA ASN A 140 -0.72 26.64 -13.02
C ASN A 140 0.47 26.05 -13.80
N LYS A 141 0.35 25.96 -15.13
CA LYS A 141 1.37 25.33 -15.98
C LYS A 141 2.74 25.99 -15.90
N ALA A 142 2.79 27.32 -15.84
CA ALA A 142 4.04 28.08 -15.84
C ALA A 142 4.86 27.84 -14.56
N MET A 143 4.18 27.67 -13.42
CA MET A 143 4.83 27.38 -12.14
C MET A 143 5.19 25.89 -11.96
N ASN A 144 4.55 25.00 -12.71
CA ASN A 144 4.68 23.56 -12.51
C ASN A 144 5.65 22.89 -13.48
N TRP A 145 5.92 23.43 -14.67
CA TRP A 145 6.85 22.81 -15.63
C TRP A 145 8.30 22.84 -15.12
N PRO A 146 9.09 21.74 -15.23
CA PRO A 146 8.79 20.44 -15.87
C PRO A 146 8.19 19.38 -14.93
N ASN A 147 7.84 19.74 -13.70
CA ASN A 147 7.27 18.84 -12.71
C ASN A 147 5.80 18.47 -13.03
N TRP A 148 5.34 17.40 -12.40
CA TRP A 148 3.95 16.99 -12.51
C TRP A 148 3.02 18.04 -11.87
N PRO A 149 2.01 18.55 -12.59
CA PRO A 149 1.22 19.66 -12.10
C PRO A 149 0.28 19.26 -10.96
N LEU A 150 0.30 20.06 -9.89
CA LEU A 150 -0.69 19.98 -8.82
C LEU A 150 -2.04 20.48 -9.34
N LYS A 151 -3.03 19.58 -9.37
CA LYS A 151 -4.43 19.88 -9.66
C LYS A 151 -5.35 18.90 -8.97
N LEU A 152 -6.60 19.30 -8.79
CA LEU A 152 -7.64 18.43 -8.30
C LEU A 152 -7.83 17.27 -9.28
N ARG A 153 -7.66 16.05 -8.77
CA ARG A 153 -7.92 14.82 -9.51
C ARG A 153 -8.98 14.05 -8.75
N VAL A 154 -10.11 13.86 -9.40
CA VAL A 154 -11.20 13.02 -8.90
C VAL A 154 -11.07 11.69 -9.60
N SER A 155 -10.77 10.63 -8.85
CA SER A 155 -10.77 9.25 -9.34
C SER A 155 -12.18 8.82 -9.73
N SER A 156 -12.29 7.79 -10.59
CA SER A 156 -13.59 7.22 -10.96
C SER A 156 -14.40 6.81 -9.74
N SER A 157 -13.77 6.17 -8.75
CA SER A 157 -14.42 5.78 -7.49
C SER A 157 -14.97 6.96 -6.70
N GLN A 158 -14.24 8.08 -6.63
CA GLN A 158 -14.74 9.29 -5.94
C GLN A 158 -15.94 9.88 -6.69
N ALA A 159 -15.89 9.88 -8.02
CA ALA A 159 -16.97 10.40 -8.88
C ALA A 159 -18.27 9.58 -8.78
N GLU A 160 -18.23 8.36 -8.24
CA GLU A 160 -19.42 7.52 -8.01
C GLU A 160 -20.28 7.97 -6.80
N GLY A 161 -19.89 9.03 -6.09
CA GLY A 161 -20.71 9.65 -5.04
C GLY A 161 -20.05 9.77 -3.68
N ALA A 162 -18.71 9.73 -3.61
CA ALA A 162 -18.01 9.96 -2.36
C ALA A 162 -17.90 11.46 -2.05
N THR A 163 -18.08 11.81 -0.77
CA THR A 163 -17.80 13.17 -0.28
C THR A 163 -16.33 13.24 0.13
N THR A 164 -15.60 14.27 -0.28
CA THR A 164 -14.20 14.48 0.16
C THR A 164 -14.12 15.70 1.06
N GLU A 165 -13.66 15.49 2.29
CA GLU A 165 -13.35 16.52 3.27
C GLU A 165 -11.85 16.79 3.26
N TYR A 166 -11.48 18.06 3.07
CA TYR A 166 -10.09 18.52 3.05
C TYR A 166 -9.72 19.22 4.36
N GLN A 167 -8.42 19.33 4.62
CA GLN A 167 -7.88 20.02 5.80
C GLN A 167 -8.52 19.51 7.09
N ILE A 168 -8.59 18.18 7.21
CA ILE A 168 -9.24 17.51 8.32
C ILE A 168 -8.28 16.47 8.91
N SER A 169 -8.17 16.45 10.23
CA SER A 169 -7.36 15.47 10.97
C SER A 169 -8.23 14.74 11.97
N THR A 170 -8.04 13.43 12.08
CA THR A 170 -8.77 12.59 13.03
C THR A 170 -8.13 12.70 14.41
N VAL A 171 -8.95 12.89 15.45
CA VAL A 171 -8.49 13.09 16.84
C VAL A 171 -9.04 12.04 17.80
N GLY A 172 -10.01 11.22 17.38
CA GLY A 172 -10.68 10.27 18.26
C GLY A 172 -11.73 9.45 17.55
N PHE A 173 -12.14 8.37 18.19
CA PHE A 173 -13.31 7.59 17.81
C PHE A 173 -14.24 7.48 19.01
N GLU A 174 -15.55 7.51 18.76
CA GLU A 174 -16.57 7.17 19.74
C GLU A 174 -17.29 5.91 19.29
N GLY A 175 -17.77 5.15 20.27
CA GLY A 175 -18.46 3.91 20.00
C GLY A 175 -19.46 3.55 21.07
N GLU A 176 -20.39 2.68 20.69
CA GLU A 176 -21.40 2.10 21.56
C GLU A 176 -21.30 0.57 21.44
N ASN A 177 -21.42 -0.15 22.55
CA ASN A 177 -21.34 -1.61 22.58
C ASN A 177 -20.06 -2.18 21.93
N GLY A 178 -18.94 -1.47 22.04
CA GLY A 178 -17.65 -1.88 21.48
C GLY A 178 -17.48 -1.65 19.98
N LYS A 179 -18.43 -0.99 19.30
CA LYS A 179 -18.38 -0.67 17.87
C LYS A 179 -18.28 0.82 17.64
N VAL A 180 -17.50 1.23 16.66
CA VAL A 180 -17.42 2.65 16.25
C VAL A 180 -18.78 3.12 15.75
N THR A 181 -19.17 4.30 16.20
CA THR A 181 -20.39 5.01 15.74
C THR A 181 -20.06 6.40 15.21
N LYS A 182 -18.95 7.00 15.67
CA LYS A 182 -18.49 8.32 15.21
C LYS A 182 -16.98 8.43 15.13
N LEU A 183 -16.52 9.21 14.16
CA LEU A 183 -15.14 9.69 14.05
C LEU A 183 -15.09 11.16 14.48
N LYS A 184 -14.24 11.49 15.44
CA LYS A 184 -13.95 12.87 15.87
C LYS A 184 -12.83 13.46 15.05
N PHE A 185 -13.00 14.71 14.64
CA PHE A 185 -12.01 15.41 13.84
C PHE A 185 -11.81 16.85 14.31
N VAL A 186 -10.75 17.47 13.80
CA VAL A 186 -10.49 18.91 13.85
C VAL A 186 -10.04 19.38 12.46
N ARG A 187 -10.33 20.63 12.09
CA ARG A 187 -9.76 21.20 10.86
C ARG A 187 -8.31 21.61 11.11
N VAL A 188 -7.50 21.57 10.06
CA VAL A 188 -6.09 21.95 10.12
C VAL A 188 -5.77 23.09 9.17
N ASP A 189 -4.81 23.93 9.53
CA ASP A 189 -4.30 24.99 8.66
C ASP A 189 -3.36 24.44 7.57
N ASP A 190 -2.83 25.32 6.72
CA ASP A 190 -1.87 24.95 5.66
C ASP A 190 -0.53 24.39 6.19
N LYS A 191 -0.27 24.56 7.50
CA LYS A 191 0.88 23.99 8.21
C LYS A 191 0.51 22.71 8.97
N LEU A 192 -0.67 22.14 8.69
CA LEU A 192 -1.22 20.94 9.30
C LEU A 192 -1.42 21.06 10.82
N LYS A 193 -1.58 22.28 11.33
CA LYS A 193 -1.86 22.53 12.76
C LYS A 193 -3.36 22.57 13.01
N PRO A 194 -3.87 21.95 14.09
CA PRO A 194 -5.27 22.06 14.48
C PRO A 194 -5.72 23.51 14.64
N ILE A 195 -6.93 23.82 14.14
CA ILE A 195 -7.58 25.11 14.28
C ILE A 195 -8.60 25.01 15.42
N PRO A 196 -8.40 25.71 16.56
CA PRO A 196 -9.33 25.66 17.69
C PRO A 196 -10.76 26.09 17.30
N GLY A 197 -11.77 25.42 17.84
CA GLY A 197 -13.19 25.71 17.57
C GLY A 197 -13.72 25.08 16.28
N THR A 198 -12.94 24.23 15.62
CA THR A 198 -13.34 23.49 14.41
C THR A 198 -13.50 21.99 14.67
N GLU A 199 -13.55 21.60 15.94
CA GLU A 199 -13.80 20.24 16.36
C GLU A 199 -15.20 19.79 15.93
N GLY A 200 -15.30 18.55 15.46
CA GLY A 200 -16.56 17.98 15.00
C GLY A 200 -16.56 16.47 15.05
N ALA A 201 -17.68 15.88 14.63
CA ALA A 201 -17.84 14.44 14.52
C ALA A 201 -18.57 14.08 13.21
N LEU A 202 -18.21 12.93 12.65
CA LEU A 202 -18.87 12.30 11.51
C LEU A 202 -19.43 10.95 11.96
N ASP A 203 -20.63 10.60 11.50
CA ASP A 203 -21.16 9.24 11.68
C ASP A 203 -20.25 8.25 10.94
N ALA A 204 -19.89 7.17 11.63
CA ALA A 204 -18.93 6.19 11.13
C ALA A 204 -19.24 4.81 11.70
N ASP A 205 -19.64 3.87 10.84
CA ASP A 205 -19.81 2.45 11.17
C ASP A 205 -18.63 1.59 10.67
N LEU A 206 -17.83 2.14 9.74
CA LEU A 206 -16.63 1.53 9.18
C LEU A 206 -15.59 2.60 8.87
N VAL A 207 -14.41 2.50 9.47
CA VAL A 207 -13.27 3.37 9.20
C VAL A 207 -12.17 2.56 8.54
N LEU A 208 -11.68 3.02 7.38
CA LEU A 208 -10.65 2.36 6.59
C LEU A 208 -9.41 3.25 6.47
N PHE A 209 -8.28 2.79 7.01
CA PHE A 209 -7.00 3.49 6.89
C PHE A 209 -6.30 3.14 5.58
N ALA A 210 -6.24 4.10 4.68
CA ALA A 210 -5.64 4.00 3.35
C ALA A 210 -4.47 4.99 3.18
N MET A 211 -3.61 5.07 4.20
CA MET A 211 -2.49 6.02 4.29
C MET A 211 -1.18 5.47 3.70
N GLY A 212 -1.22 4.27 3.12
CA GLY A 212 -0.07 3.58 2.56
C GLY A 212 0.78 2.89 3.62
N PHE A 213 2.02 2.59 3.23
CA PHE A 213 2.94 1.75 3.98
C PHE A 213 4.27 2.45 4.25
N SER A 214 4.87 2.14 5.40
CA SER A 214 6.10 2.74 5.88
C SER A 214 7.37 2.02 5.41
N GLY A 215 7.30 0.72 5.10
CA GLY A 215 8.47 -0.05 4.69
C GLY A 215 8.24 -1.55 4.66
N PRO A 216 9.30 -2.35 4.43
CA PRO A 216 9.23 -3.81 4.48
C PRO A 216 8.88 -4.30 5.88
N VAL A 217 8.39 -5.54 5.97
CA VAL A 217 8.13 -6.18 7.26
C VAL A 217 9.48 -6.45 7.92
N GLU A 218 9.75 -5.79 9.04
CA GLU A 218 11.08 -5.91 9.68
C GLU A 218 11.24 -7.23 10.47
N SER A 219 10.18 -8.05 10.61
CA SER A 219 10.16 -9.26 11.44
C SER A 219 10.39 -10.58 10.69
N ASP A 220 10.60 -10.52 9.37
CA ASP A 220 10.76 -11.67 8.47
C ASP A 220 12.23 -11.85 8.02
N VAL A 221 12.45 -12.10 6.72
CA VAL A 221 13.72 -11.98 5.97
C VAL A 221 14.61 -10.85 6.46
N VAL A 222 14.05 -9.66 6.72
CA VAL A 222 14.83 -8.49 7.17
C VAL A 222 15.52 -8.76 8.51
N LYS A 223 14.80 -9.36 9.47
CA LYS A 223 15.36 -9.74 10.77
C LYS A 223 16.32 -10.93 10.65
N GLU A 224 15.95 -11.93 9.87
CA GLU A 224 16.76 -13.14 9.70
C GLU A 224 18.17 -12.81 9.18
N LEU A 225 18.24 -11.94 8.18
CA LEU A 225 19.49 -11.50 7.56
C LEU A 225 20.12 -10.28 8.23
N SER A 226 19.49 -9.71 9.27
CA SER A 226 19.94 -8.47 9.93
C SER A 226 20.17 -7.31 8.94
N LEU A 227 19.29 -7.17 7.96
CA LEU A 227 19.45 -6.19 6.89
C LEU A 227 19.24 -4.76 7.40
N PRO A 228 20.10 -3.80 6.99
CA PRO A 228 19.91 -2.41 7.36
C PRO A 228 18.70 -1.83 6.64
N VAL A 229 17.73 -1.36 7.43
CA VAL A 229 16.57 -0.61 6.93
C VAL A 229 16.93 0.88 6.90
N VAL A 230 16.89 1.48 5.73
CA VAL A 230 17.31 2.87 5.50
C VAL A 230 16.11 3.77 5.17
N ALA A 231 16.23 5.06 5.52
CA ALA A 231 15.20 6.05 5.20
C ALA A 231 15.18 6.37 3.70
N ARG A 232 13.96 6.41 3.13
CA ARG A 232 13.65 6.76 1.74
C ARG A 232 12.59 7.86 1.73
N GLY A 233 12.99 9.06 2.18
CA GLY A 233 12.05 10.17 2.38
C GLY A 233 11.11 9.90 3.56
N ARG A 234 9.80 9.82 3.29
CA ARG A 234 8.81 9.43 4.32
C ARG A 234 8.72 7.92 4.54
N PHE A 235 9.32 7.12 3.67
CA PHE A 235 9.28 5.66 3.72
C PHE A 235 10.62 5.09 4.18
N LYS A 236 10.66 3.77 4.31
CA LYS A 236 11.85 2.98 4.55
C LYS A 236 11.99 1.93 3.46
N GLY A 237 13.21 1.48 3.23
CA GLY A 237 13.51 0.34 2.35
C GLY A 237 14.82 -0.31 2.75
N ILE A 238 15.17 -1.42 2.12
CA ILE A 238 16.47 -2.08 2.28
C ILE A 238 17.51 -1.32 1.47
N ASP A 239 18.73 -1.25 2.01
CA ASP A 239 19.83 -0.63 1.30
C ASP A 239 20.28 -1.48 0.10
N GLY A 240 20.46 -0.80 -1.03
CA GLY A 240 20.71 -1.38 -2.32
C GLY A 240 20.76 -0.27 -3.36
N ASP A 241 21.90 -0.14 -4.02
CA ASP A 241 22.14 0.94 -4.97
C ASP A 241 21.40 0.71 -6.31
N GLU A 242 21.21 1.76 -7.09
CA GLU A 242 20.50 1.69 -8.39
C GLU A 242 21.37 1.19 -9.54
N GLU A 243 22.66 0.92 -9.29
CA GLU A 243 23.61 0.39 -10.26
C GLU A 243 23.63 -1.15 -10.24
N SER A 244 23.92 -1.72 -9.07
CA SER A 244 24.13 -3.13 -8.82
C SER A 244 22.90 -3.82 -8.23
N TYR A 245 21.99 -3.09 -7.58
CA TYR A 245 20.87 -3.63 -6.80
C TYR A 245 21.29 -4.62 -5.69
N ARG A 246 22.60 -4.70 -5.39
CA ARG A 246 23.18 -5.59 -4.40
C ARG A 246 23.00 -5.02 -3.01
N ILE A 247 22.71 -5.90 -2.06
CA ILE A 247 22.66 -5.52 -0.65
C ILE A 247 24.11 -5.37 -0.13
N PRO A 248 24.48 -4.24 0.49
CA PRO A 248 25.82 -4.04 1.03
C PRO A 248 26.22 -5.14 2.02
N GLY A 249 27.43 -5.68 1.85
CA GLY A 249 27.96 -6.76 2.69
C GLY A 249 27.56 -8.17 2.26
N HIS A 250 26.82 -8.33 1.15
CA HIS A 250 26.43 -9.64 0.62
C HIS A 250 26.81 -9.82 -0.86
N ASP A 251 27.43 -10.96 -1.19
CA ASP A 251 27.98 -11.24 -2.53
C ASP A 251 26.96 -11.82 -3.52
N ASN A 252 25.83 -12.32 -3.04
CA ASN A 252 24.79 -12.95 -3.87
C ASN A 252 23.36 -12.50 -3.53
N LEU A 253 23.20 -11.51 -2.63
CA LEU A 253 21.90 -10.95 -2.29
C LEU A 253 21.64 -9.60 -2.97
N PHE A 254 20.45 -9.47 -3.53
CA PHE A 254 19.97 -8.29 -4.24
C PHE A 254 18.59 -7.89 -3.74
N VAL A 255 18.19 -6.63 -3.95
CA VAL A 255 16.86 -6.12 -3.54
C VAL A 255 16.30 -5.18 -4.61
N ALA A 256 15.01 -5.30 -4.93
CA ALA A 256 14.36 -4.45 -5.92
C ALA A 256 12.89 -4.14 -5.58
N GLY A 257 12.34 -3.13 -6.25
CA GLY A 257 10.95 -2.75 -6.14
C GLY A 257 10.65 -2.09 -4.79
N ASP A 258 9.41 -2.24 -4.31
CA ASP A 258 8.96 -1.53 -3.12
C ASP A 258 9.77 -1.86 -1.86
N MET A 259 10.38 -3.05 -1.79
CA MET A 259 11.27 -3.43 -0.67
C MET A 259 12.53 -2.57 -0.59
N ARG A 260 13.07 -2.10 -1.73
CA ARG A 260 14.23 -1.21 -1.82
C ARG A 260 13.83 0.27 -1.80
N ARG A 261 12.84 0.60 -2.63
CA ARG A 261 12.40 1.98 -2.92
C ARG A 261 11.47 2.56 -1.87
N GLY A 262 10.72 1.71 -1.17
CA GLY A 262 9.46 2.07 -0.50
C GLY A 262 8.29 2.01 -1.48
N GLN A 263 7.07 2.08 -0.95
CA GLN A 263 5.84 1.98 -1.75
C GLN A 263 5.85 2.90 -2.99
N SER A 264 5.57 2.34 -4.17
CA SER A 264 5.62 3.09 -5.42
C SER A 264 4.65 2.57 -6.48
N LEU A 265 4.77 3.10 -7.70
CA LEU A 265 3.97 2.66 -8.85
C LEU A 265 4.48 1.33 -9.40
N VAL A 266 3.58 0.51 -9.94
CA VAL A 266 3.91 -0.77 -10.59
C VAL A 266 4.99 -0.63 -11.68
N VAL A 267 5.01 0.49 -12.42
CA VAL A 267 6.04 0.74 -13.44
C VAL A 267 7.44 0.88 -12.85
N TRP A 268 7.58 1.43 -11.64
CA TRP A 268 8.87 1.49 -10.93
C TRP A 268 9.31 0.10 -10.49
N ALA A 269 8.39 -0.71 -9.94
CA ALA A 269 8.69 -2.09 -9.59
C ALA A 269 9.16 -2.91 -10.81
N ILE A 270 8.50 -2.77 -11.96
CA ILE A 270 8.91 -3.42 -13.21
C ILE A 270 10.29 -2.91 -13.68
N ARG A 271 10.52 -1.60 -13.62
CA ARG A 271 11.82 -1.00 -13.99
C ARG A 271 12.94 -1.55 -13.12
N GLU A 272 12.77 -1.52 -11.81
CA GLU A 272 13.78 -2.01 -10.86
C GLU A 272 14.01 -3.52 -11.02
N GLY A 273 12.96 -4.33 -11.23
CA GLY A 273 13.12 -5.76 -11.51
C GLY A 273 13.93 -6.04 -12.78
N ARG A 274 13.74 -5.25 -13.86
CA ARG A 274 14.54 -5.37 -15.09
C ARG A 274 16.01 -4.98 -14.87
N GLN A 275 16.25 -3.92 -14.11
CA GLN A 275 17.61 -3.46 -13.82
C GLN A 275 18.35 -4.40 -12.86
N ALA A 276 17.65 -4.96 -11.88
CA ALA A 276 18.18 -6.00 -11.01
C ALA A 276 18.52 -7.26 -11.82
N ALA A 277 17.67 -7.69 -12.76
CA ALA A 277 17.98 -8.82 -13.64
C ALA A 277 19.24 -8.57 -14.48
N ASN A 278 19.41 -7.37 -15.05
CA ASN A 278 20.63 -6.97 -15.75
C ASN A 278 21.87 -7.03 -14.83
N ALA A 279 21.75 -6.54 -13.60
CA ALA A 279 22.85 -6.52 -12.64
C ALA A 279 23.24 -7.94 -12.17
N ILE A 280 22.26 -8.79 -11.89
CA ILE A 280 22.46 -10.20 -11.50
C ILE A 280 23.10 -10.98 -12.64
N ASP A 281 22.59 -10.86 -13.87
CA ASP A 281 23.15 -11.53 -15.05
C ASP A 281 24.61 -11.11 -15.26
N LYS A 282 24.91 -9.81 -15.19
CA LYS A 282 26.29 -9.31 -15.28
C LYS A 282 27.18 -9.85 -14.15
N ALA A 283 26.67 -9.96 -12.94
CA ALA A 283 27.43 -10.48 -11.80
C ALA A 283 27.75 -11.97 -11.94
N LEU A 284 26.82 -12.77 -12.47
CA LEU A 284 26.98 -14.21 -12.66
C LEU A 284 27.83 -14.55 -13.90
N MET A 285 27.65 -13.80 -15.00
CA MET A 285 28.24 -14.10 -16.30
C MET A 285 29.47 -13.26 -16.63
N GLY A 286 29.77 -12.21 -15.85
CA GLY A 286 30.84 -11.23 -16.09
C GLY A 286 30.51 -10.16 -17.15
N ALA A 287 29.54 -10.41 -18.02
CA ALA A 287 28.97 -9.48 -18.99
C ALA A 287 27.48 -9.76 -19.18
N THR A 288 26.72 -8.81 -19.73
CA THR A 288 25.27 -8.97 -19.96
C THR A 288 24.86 -8.37 -21.29
N LEU A 289 23.90 -9.02 -21.96
CA LEU A 289 23.20 -8.50 -23.14
C LEU A 289 21.80 -7.99 -22.79
N LEU A 290 21.39 -8.08 -21.52
CA LEU A 290 20.08 -7.59 -21.08
C LEU A 290 20.04 -6.06 -21.16
N PRO A 291 18.91 -5.46 -21.55
CA PRO A 291 18.77 -4.00 -21.58
C PRO A 291 18.69 -3.42 -20.15
N ARG A 292 19.08 -2.16 -20.00
CA ARG A 292 19.04 -1.39 -18.74
C ARG A 292 18.05 -0.23 -18.79
#